data_AF-A0AA35SER1-F1
#
_entry.id   AF-A0AA35SER1-F1
#
_cell.length_a   1.000
_cell.length_b   1.000
_cell.length_c   1.000
_cell.angle_alpha   90.00
_cell.angle_beta   90.00
_cell.angle_gamma   90.00
#
_symmetry.space_group_name_H-M   'P 1'
#
loop_
_entity.id
_entity.type
_entity.pdbx_description
1 polymer ?
#
loop_
_entity_poly.entity_id
_entity_poly.type
_entity_poly.pdbx_seq_one_letter_code
_entity_poly.pdbx_strand_id
1 'polypeptide(L)'
;MKTMEQKEAEGEAAAGAEISRLEQQNAQLGSQVDALRRQSEGVVSSTVMELRQLQEEKARLEVLAQQSAESAAATAAEVQRLRETNAQLGSQVEGLQQQSAAEAVTLALQQSAAEAATLALQQPPPGPSQEEVEEMKSQLKEAHEGERQAVVAKMEAEHSSEVSGLKVQYEAELLSVKEELSRVRREGEAERSSTEQRLASETAMKQDLQSELEKLQTSVLTSQQNGPLDDQVDAGHEEELRAKEDLLGKVAEERDTLKERLKTAETNLNDLQGKNNSRVKMAEARVAEEKEEGERALLERLFPDVRVAETTSFSPWVDQFEMEAQLCLENTKKQVCELKQRVAELEEDEQIHSQEAQGFRETLNKAFGNLEKLQEQVTTETVQHHRLLEEREEMLQRERVTNRDLQQQLSKERETTTNLEAKIKEVGEGGGGEERVREMEGQLEKAAQSQEDLHGEVDRLTASLDTTTQLKTHAEDSAHTAEEQV
;
A
#
# COMPACT_ATOMS: atom_id res chain seq x y z
N MET A 1 40.86 -11.13 90.65
CA MET A 1 40.91 -9.76 90.12
C MET A 1 41.40 -9.74 88.69
N LYS A 2 42.66 -10.07 88.38
CA LYS A 2 43.21 -10.02 87.00
C LYS A 2 42.39 -10.74 85.92
N THR A 3 41.75 -11.87 86.23
CA THR A 3 40.93 -12.63 85.27
C THR A 3 39.53 -12.06 85.02
N MET A 4 39.03 -11.18 85.90
CA MET A 4 37.77 -10.46 85.68
C MET A 4 38.00 -9.21 84.84
N GLU A 5 39.03 -8.43 85.17
CA GLU A 5 39.43 -7.23 84.40
C GLU A 5 39.73 -7.56 82.93
N GLN A 6 40.35 -8.72 82.68
CA GLN A 6 40.64 -9.18 81.32
C GLN A 6 39.36 -9.57 80.54
N LYS A 7 38.37 -10.16 81.20
CA LYS A 7 37.09 -10.50 80.57
C LYS A 7 36.21 -9.28 80.31
N GLU A 8 36.27 -8.27 81.18
CA GLU A 8 35.60 -6.99 80.97
C GLU A 8 36.22 -6.23 79.78
N ALA A 9 37.55 -6.18 79.71
CA ALA A 9 38.26 -5.57 78.57
C ALA A 9 37.98 -6.29 77.23
N GLU A 10 37.92 -7.63 77.23
CA GLU A 10 37.55 -8.41 76.04
C GLU A 10 36.08 -8.18 75.63
N GLY A 11 35.17 -8.02 76.60
CA GLY A 11 33.77 -7.70 76.36
C GLY A 11 33.55 -6.30 75.79
N GLU A 12 34.26 -5.29 76.31
CA GLU A 12 34.22 -3.92 75.80
C GLU A 12 34.80 -3.83 74.38
N ALA A 13 35.90 -4.53 74.11
CA ALA A 13 36.49 -4.59 72.78
C ALA A 13 35.56 -5.26 71.75
N ALA A 14 34.86 -6.34 72.15
CA ALA A 14 33.89 -7.01 71.29
C ALA A 14 32.64 -6.14 71.03
N ALA A 15 32.15 -5.41 72.04
CA ALA A 15 31.05 -4.47 71.88
C ALA A 15 31.43 -3.29 70.96
N GLY A 16 32.65 -2.75 71.11
CA GLY A 16 33.18 -1.71 70.22
C GLY A 16 33.28 -2.17 68.76
N ALA A 17 33.76 -3.41 68.53
CA ALA A 17 33.84 -3.98 67.19
C ALA A 17 32.46 -4.16 66.55
N GLU A 18 31.44 -4.60 67.31
CA GLU A 18 30.08 -4.74 66.78
C GLU A 18 29.42 -3.39 66.52
N ILE A 19 29.66 -2.37 67.36
CA ILE A 19 29.19 -1.00 67.10
C ILE A 19 29.79 -0.47 65.81
N SER A 20 31.11 -0.59 65.60
CA SER A 20 31.75 -0.14 64.35
C SER A 20 31.25 -0.91 63.13
N ARG A 21 30.97 -2.21 63.27
CA ARG A 21 30.37 -3.04 62.21
C ARG A 21 28.96 -2.55 61.86
N LEU A 22 28.12 -2.26 62.85
CA LEU A 22 26.76 -1.75 62.66
C LEU A 22 26.77 -0.32 62.10
N GLU A 23 27.69 0.53 62.52
CA GLU A 23 27.89 1.87 61.95
C GLU A 23 28.31 1.80 60.48
N GLN A 24 29.23 0.90 60.13
CA GLN A 24 29.63 0.65 58.75
C GLN A 24 28.46 0.11 57.91
N GLN A 25 27.67 -0.80 58.47
CA GLN A 25 26.47 -1.33 57.81
C GLN A 25 25.41 -0.23 57.59
N ASN A 26 25.19 0.65 58.58
CA ASN A 26 24.28 1.79 58.45
C ASN A 26 24.76 2.80 57.40
N ALA A 27 26.07 3.07 57.33
CA ALA A 27 26.63 3.94 56.31
C ALA A 27 26.44 3.34 54.90
N GLN A 28 26.66 2.03 54.75
CA GLN A 28 26.41 1.32 53.49
C GLN A 28 24.93 1.38 53.08
N LEU A 29 24.00 1.12 54.01
CA LEU A 29 22.57 1.20 53.74
C LEU A 29 22.13 2.62 53.40
N GLY A 30 22.66 3.63 54.09
CA GLY A 30 22.42 5.05 53.77
C GLY A 30 22.82 5.38 52.34
N SER A 31 24.01 4.97 51.92
CA SER A 31 24.47 5.20 50.54
C SER A 31 23.62 4.48 49.48
N GLN A 32 23.12 3.28 49.78
CA GLN A 32 22.21 2.55 48.89
C GLN A 32 20.85 3.25 48.76
N VAL A 33 20.29 3.75 49.87
CA VAL A 33 19.01 4.48 49.85
C VAL A 33 19.13 5.76 49.03
N ASP A 34 20.22 6.51 49.20
CA ASP A 34 20.46 7.73 48.42
C ASP A 34 20.67 7.44 46.93
N ALA A 35 21.37 6.36 46.58
CA ALA A 35 21.52 5.92 45.20
C ALA A 35 20.18 5.53 44.56
N LEU A 36 19.36 4.74 45.26
CA LEU A 36 18.02 4.36 44.81
C LEU A 36 17.10 5.57 44.66
N ARG A 37 17.20 6.54 45.57
CA ARG A 37 16.42 7.78 45.50
C ARG A 37 16.78 8.59 44.25
N ARG A 38 18.07 8.80 43.99
CA ARG A 38 18.52 9.51 42.76
C ARG A 38 18.10 8.78 41.49
N GLN A 39 18.19 7.45 41.49
CA GLN A 39 17.71 6.64 40.37
C GLN A 39 16.20 6.83 40.16
N SER A 40 15.41 6.81 41.23
CA SER A 40 13.97 7.03 41.15
C SER A 40 13.60 8.44 40.65
N GLU A 41 14.33 9.48 41.09
CA GLU A 41 14.14 10.85 40.64
C GLU A 41 14.47 11.00 39.14
N GLY A 42 15.52 10.34 38.65
CA GLY A 42 15.85 10.29 37.23
C GLY A 42 14.78 9.60 36.37
N VAL A 43 14.27 8.45 36.82
CA VAL A 43 13.19 7.72 36.13
C VAL A 43 11.89 8.55 36.09
N VAL A 44 11.55 9.21 37.20
CA VAL A 44 10.37 10.08 37.28
C VAL A 44 10.53 11.28 36.33
N SER A 45 11.73 11.89 36.26
CA SER A 45 11.97 13.00 35.33
C SER A 45 11.84 12.58 33.86
N SER A 46 12.36 11.40 33.48
CA SER A 46 12.24 10.88 32.11
C SER A 46 10.79 10.60 31.74
N THR A 47 10.07 9.89 32.61
CA THR A 47 8.66 9.54 32.37
C THR A 47 7.75 10.75 32.29
N VAL A 48 8.00 11.80 33.09
CA VAL A 48 7.25 13.07 33.01
C VAL A 48 7.52 13.80 31.69
N MET A 49 8.76 13.76 31.18
CA MET A 49 9.08 14.35 29.88
C MET A 49 8.41 13.58 28.73
N GLU A 50 8.46 12.25 28.75
CA GLU A 50 7.79 11.40 27.76
C GLU A 50 6.27 11.61 27.77
N LEU A 51 5.65 11.67 28.95
CA LEU A 51 4.21 11.97 29.06
C LEU A 51 3.85 13.32 28.46
N ARG A 52 4.71 14.34 28.64
CA ARG A 52 4.49 15.67 28.05
C ARG A 52 4.60 15.64 26.53
N GLN A 53 5.58 14.91 25.98
CA GLN A 53 5.74 14.72 24.54
C GLN A 53 4.54 13.98 23.95
N LEU A 54 4.09 12.90 24.58
CA LEU A 54 2.92 12.14 24.14
C LEU A 54 1.63 12.98 24.21
N GLN A 55 1.49 13.86 25.20
CA GLN A 55 0.36 14.80 25.26
C GLN A 55 0.41 15.82 24.11
N GLU A 56 1.59 16.31 23.75
CA GLU A 56 1.75 17.26 22.64
C GLU A 56 1.53 16.58 21.27
N GLU A 57 2.00 15.34 21.10
CA GLU A 57 1.74 14.53 19.90
C GLU A 57 0.25 14.21 19.76
N LYS A 58 -0.42 13.84 20.85
CA LYS A 58 -1.87 13.65 20.87
C LYS A 58 -2.61 14.91 20.42
N ALA A 59 -2.24 16.08 20.94
CA ALA A 59 -2.87 17.34 20.56
C ALA A 59 -2.64 17.67 19.07
N ARG A 60 -1.45 17.39 18.52
CA ARG A 60 -1.18 17.54 17.08
C ARG A 60 -2.03 16.61 16.23
N LEU A 61 -2.17 15.34 16.64
CA LEU A 61 -2.99 14.36 15.93
C LEU A 61 -4.47 14.74 15.93
N GLU A 62 -4.98 15.28 17.04
CA GLU A 62 -6.37 15.80 17.12
C GLU A 62 -6.59 16.95 16.14
N VAL A 63 -5.63 17.88 16.00
CA VAL A 63 -5.72 18.98 15.01
C VAL A 63 -5.69 18.44 13.58
N LEU A 64 -4.82 17.48 13.27
CA LEU A 64 -4.76 16.87 11.94
C LEU A 64 -6.05 16.11 11.59
N ALA A 65 -6.64 15.40 12.56
CA ALA A 65 -7.91 14.71 12.38
C ALA A 65 -9.04 15.71 12.08
N GLN A 66 -9.07 16.84 12.78
CA GLN A 66 -10.04 17.91 12.53
C GLN A 66 -9.87 18.52 11.13
N GLN A 67 -8.64 18.80 10.72
CA GLN A 67 -8.35 19.31 9.37
C GLN A 67 -8.74 18.32 8.26
N SER A 68 -8.52 17.03 8.48
CA SER A 68 -8.95 15.97 7.56
C SER A 68 -10.48 15.91 7.45
N ALA A 69 -11.20 16.01 8.57
CA ALA A 69 -12.66 16.05 8.57
C ALA A 69 -13.22 17.29 7.85
N GLU A 70 -12.60 18.46 8.05
CA GLU A 70 -12.96 19.69 7.35
C GLU A 70 -12.69 19.61 5.84
N SER A 71 -11.57 19.02 5.44
CA SER A 71 -11.24 18.76 4.04
C SER A 71 -12.26 17.81 3.39
N ALA A 72 -12.60 16.71 4.05
CA ALA A 72 -13.61 15.77 3.57
C ALA A 72 -14.99 16.42 3.41
N ALA A 73 -15.38 17.28 4.36
CA ALA A 73 -16.62 18.05 4.26
C ALA A 73 -16.61 19.04 3.09
N ALA A 74 -15.47 19.69 2.82
CA ALA A 74 -15.31 20.58 1.67
C ALA A 74 -15.40 19.84 0.34
N THR A 75 -14.75 18.67 0.22
CA THR A 75 -14.83 17.81 -0.97
C THR A 75 -16.26 17.33 -1.21
N ALA A 76 -16.97 16.91 -0.16
CA ALA A 76 -18.36 16.50 -0.27
C ALA A 76 -19.28 17.64 -0.74
N ALA A 77 -19.04 18.87 -0.27
CA ALA A 77 -19.77 20.05 -0.72
C ALA A 77 -19.50 20.37 -2.20
N GLU A 78 -18.26 20.24 -2.68
CA GLU A 78 -17.94 20.48 -4.09
C GLU A 78 -18.53 19.40 -5.02
N VAL A 79 -18.49 18.13 -4.61
CA VAL A 79 -19.17 17.04 -5.35
C VAL A 79 -20.66 17.32 -5.48
N GLN A 80 -21.31 17.80 -4.41
CA GLN A 80 -22.71 18.18 -4.46
C GLN A 80 -22.97 19.34 -5.42
N ARG A 81 -22.12 20.38 -5.41
CA ARG A 81 -22.19 21.51 -6.35
C ARG A 81 -22.03 21.07 -7.80
N LEU A 82 -21.11 20.14 -8.07
CA LEU A 82 -20.89 19.58 -9.42
C LEU A 82 -22.08 18.74 -9.88
N ARG A 83 -22.69 17.94 -8.98
CA ARG A 83 -23.93 17.19 -9.28
C ARG A 83 -25.09 18.12 -9.64
N GLU A 84 -25.28 19.20 -8.88
CA GLU A 84 -26.31 20.21 -9.16
C GLU A 84 -26.05 20.91 -10.50
N THR A 85 -24.79 21.22 -10.81
CA THR A 85 -24.40 21.82 -12.09
C THR A 85 -24.66 20.87 -13.26
N ASN A 86 -24.30 19.58 -13.13
CA ASN A 86 -24.58 18.57 -14.15
C ASN A 86 -26.09 18.35 -14.35
N ALA A 87 -26.88 18.36 -13.27
CA ALA A 87 -28.33 18.28 -13.38
C ALA A 87 -28.91 19.49 -14.14
N GLN A 88 -28.40 20.71 -13.87
CA GLN A 88 -28.80 21.91 -14.61
C GLN A 88 -28.41 21.82 -16.09
N LEU A 89 -27.19 21.38 -16.41
CA LEU A 89 -26.76 21.18 -17.80
C LEU A 89 -27.60 20.12 -18.51
N GLY A 90 -27.89 18.99 -17.86
CA GLY A 90 -28.78 17.96 -18.40
C GLY A 90 -30.16 18.51 -18.76
N SER A 91 -30.75 19.33 -17.87
CA SER A 91 -32.05 19.98 -18.15
C SER A 91 -31.98 20.99 -19.31
N GLN A 92 -30.85 21.67 -19.50
CA GLN A 92 -30.65 22.57 -20.64
C GLN A 92 -30.51 21.80 -21.95
N VAL A 93 -29.77 20.68 -21.94
CA VAL A 93 -29.61 19.82 -23.12
C VAL A 93 -30.95 19.21 -23.54
N GLU A 94 -31.73 18.69 -22.60
CA GLU A 94 -33.08 18.19 -22.87
C GLU A 94 -33.99 19.30 -23.44
N GLY A 95 -33.93 20.51 -22.87
CA GLY A 95 -34.68 21.65 -23.37
C GLY A 95 -34.33 22.02 -24.82
N LEU A 96 -33.03 22.06 -25.15
CA LEU A 96 -32.56 22.35 -26.51
C LEU A 96 -32.91 21.23 -27.49
N GLN A 97 -32.84 19.96 -27.09
CA GLN A 97 -33.25 18.83 -27.91
C GLN A 97 -34.76 18.88 -28.22
N GLN A 98 -35.61 19.18 -27.23
CA GLN A 98 -37.04 19.34 -27.45
C GLN A 98 -37.36 20.52 -28.38
N GLN A 99 -36.61 21.62 -28.27
CA GLN A 99 -36.78 22.79 -29.12
C GLN A 99 -36.35 22.49 -30.57
N SER A 100 -35.23 21.79 -30.76
CA SER A 100 -34.76 21.30 -32.06
C SER A 100 -35.76 20.34 -32.70
N ALA A 101 -36.33 19.41 -31.94
CA ALA A 101 -37.35 18.49 -32.43
C ALA A 101 -38.63 19.22 -32.85
N ALA A 102 -39.05 20.23 -32.08
CA ALA A 102 -40.22 21.05 -32.42
C ALA A 102 -40.00 21.88 -33.70
N GLU A 103 -38.80 22.43 -33.89
CA GLU A 103 -38.43 23.14 -35.12
C GLU A 103 -38.40 22.20 -36.33
N ALA A 104 -37.84 21.00 -36.20
CA ALA A 104 -37.81 19.99 -37.25
C ALA A 104 -39.23 19.56 -37.69
N VAL A 105 -40.13 19.34 -36.72
CA VAL A 105 -41.54 19.02 -36.99
C VAL A 105 -42.26 20.17 -37.69
N THR A 106 -41.97 21.41 -37.29
CA THR A 106 -42.56 22.60 -37.92
C THR A 106 -42.10 22.74 -39.37
N LEU A 107 -40.83 22.45 -39.65
CA LEU A 107 -40.25 22.49 -40.99
C LEU A 107 -40.82 21.37 -41.89
N ALA A 108 -40.98 20.16 -41.35
CA ALA A 108 -41.61 19.04 -42.04
C ALA A 108 -43.08 19.31 -42.38
N LEU A 109 -43.83 19.96 -41.48
CA LEU A 109 -45.21 20.38 -41.75
C LEU A 109 -45.29 21.48 -42.80
N GLN A 110 -44.33 22.42 -42.83
CA GLN A 110 -44.26 23.44 -43.88
C GLN A 110 -43.91 22.84 -45.25
N GLN A 111 -42.99 21.87 -45.30
CA GLN A 111 -42.65 21.15 -46.53
C GLN A 111 -43.83 20.32 -47.03
N SER A 112 -44.52 19.59 -46.13
CA SER A 112 -45.74 18.84 -46.46
C SER A 112 -46.88 19.74 -46.97
N ALA A 113 -47.06 20.92 -46.36
CA ALA A 113 -48.05 21.90 -46.84
C ALA A 113 -47.67 22.50 -48.20
N ALA A 114 -46.38 22.72 -48.46
CA ALA A 114 -45.89 23.17 -49.76
C ALA A 114 -46.08 22.10 -50.85
N GLU A 115 -45.80 20.83 -50.55
CA GLU A 115 -46.06 19.70 -51.46
C GLU A 115 -47.56 19.53 -51.75
N ALA A 116 -48.42 19.62 -50.73
CA ALA A 116 -49.87 19.56 -50.89
C ALA A 116 -50.43 20.73 -51.74
N ALA A 117 -49.88 21.93 -51.62
CA ALA A 117 -50.23 23.08 -52.45
C ALA A 117 -49.76 22.92 -53.91
N THR A 118 -48.66 22.19 -54.12
CA THR A 118 -48.11 21.91 -55.46
C THR A 118 -48.90 20.80 -56.17
N LEU A 119 -49.34 19.78 -55.42
CA LEU A 119 -50.23 18.71 -55.89
C LEU A 119 -51.65 19.18 -56.22
N ALA A 120 -52.15 20.23 -55.56
CA ALA A 120 -53.48 20.79 -55.82
C ALA A 120 -53.59 21.57 -57.16
N LEU A 121 -52.47 21.83 -57.85
CA LEU A 121 -52.43 22.61 -59.10
C LEU A 121 -52.18 21.77 -60.38
N GLN A 122 -52.11 20.44 -60.30
CA GLN A 122 -51.91 19.60 -61.49
C GLN A 122 -53.06 18.61 -61.72
N GLN A 123 -53.57 18.62 -62.95
CA GLN A 123 -54.45 17.59 -63.51
C GLN A 123 -53.83 16.20 -63.36
N PRO A 124 -54.63 15.11 -63.30
CA PRO A 124 -54.11 13.79 -62.96
C PRO A 124 -53.12 13.31 -64.04
N PRO A 125 -51.84 13.06 -63.72
CA PRO A 125 -50.96 12.34 -64.61
C PRO A 125 -51.22 10.83 -64.50
N PRO A 126 -50.78 10.03 -65.48
CA PRO A 126 -50.82 8.58 -65.37
C PRO A 126 -50.03 8.13 -64.13
N GLY A 127 -50.53 7.09 -63.44
CA GLY A 127 -49.91 6.59 -62.22
C GLY A 127 -48.43 6.28 -62.42
N PRO A 128 -47.60 6.48 -61.37
CA PRO A 128 -46.16 6.31 -61.47
C PRO A 128 -45.85 4.89 -61.94
N SER A 129 -44.92 4.80 -62.88
CA SER A 129 -44.40 3.54 -63.35
C SER A 129 -43.77 2.78 -62.18
N GLN A 130 -43.71 1.45 -62.30
CA GLN A 130 -43.16 0.60 -61.25
C GLN A 130 -41.69 0.92 -60.95
N GLU A 131 -40.96 1.50 -61.91
CA GLU A 131 -39.60 2.04 -61.75
C GLU A 131 -39.57 3.29 -60.85
N GLU A 132 -40.46 4.27 -61.05
CA GLU A 132 -40.51 5.50 -60.23
C GLU A 132 -40.88 5.20 -58.77
N VAL A 133 -41.70 4.18 -58.53
CA VAL A 133 -42.04 3.73 -57.16
C VAL A 133 -40.85 3.05 -56.47
N GLU A 134 -40.07 2.26 -57.20
CA GLU A 134 -38.85 1.65 -56.65
C GLU A 134 -37.73 2.68 -56.46
N GLU A 135 -37.64 3.69 -57.32
CA GLU A 135 -36.70 4.81 -57.16
C GLU A 135 -37.03 5.64 -55.92
N MET A 136 -38.32 5.99 -55.71
CA MET A 136 -38.74 6.70 -54.48
C MET A 136 -38.51 5.86 -53.21
N LYS A 137 -38.72 4.53 -53.25
CA LYS A 137 -38.38 3.65 -52.12
C LYS A 137 -36.87 3.61 -51.85
N SER A 138 -36.06 3.63 -52.91
CA SER A 138 -34.60 3.65 -52.79
C SER A 138 -34.13 4.95 -52.16
N GLN A 139 -34.65 6.09 -52.60
CA GLN A 139 -34.36 7.41 -52.03
C GLN A 139 -34.79 7.52 -50.56
N LEU A 140 -35.95 6.96 -50.20
CA LEU A 140 -36.43 6.95 -48.81
C LEU A 140 -35.56 6.05 -47.91
N LYS A 141 -35.06 4.92 -48.41
CA LYS A 141 -34.10 4.07 -47.70
C LYS A 141 -32.78 4.80 -47.46
N GLU A 142 -32.29 5.52 -48.46
CA GLU A 142 -31.03 6.26 -48.38
C GLU A 142 -31.13 7.44 -47.40
N ALA A 143 -32.26 8.15 -47.38
CA ALA A 143 -32.54 9.20 -46.41
C ALA A 143 -32.62 8.67 -44.97
N HIS A 144 -33.32 7.56 -44.74
CA HIS A 144 -33.39 6.92 -43.41
C HIS A 144 -32.05 6.33 -42.96
N GLU A 145 -31.22 5.86 -43.88
CA GLU A 145 -29.86 5.40 -43.56
C GLU A 145 -28.97 6.60 -43.16
N GLY A 146 -29.08 7.73 -43.86
CA GLY A 146 -28.40 8.97 -43.50
C GLY A 146 -28.79 9.51 -42.11
N GLU A 147 -30.09 9.48 -41.76
CA GLU A 147 -30.56 9.87 -40.42
C GLU A 147 -30.04 8.92 -39.33
N ARG A 148 -30.02 7.61 -39.58
CA ARG A 148 -29.45 6.63 -38.64
C ARG A 148 -27.97 6.89 -38.41
N GLN A 149 -27.20 7.10 -39.48
CA GLN A 149 -25.77 7.39 -39.39
C GLN A 149 -25.50 8.69 -38.64
N ALA A 150 -26.31 9.73 -38.82
CA ALA A 150 -26.18 10.99 -38.08
C ALA A 150 -26.46 10.84 -36.58
N VAL A 151 -27.45 10.03 -36.20
CA VAL A 151 -27.76 9.74 -34.79
C VAL A 151 -26.62 8.92 -34.16
N VAL A 152 -26.10 7.91 -34.86
CA VAL A 152 -24.96 7.12 -34.39
C VAL A 152 -23.72 7.99 -34.20
N ALA A 153 -23.37 8.83 -35.18
CA ALA A 153 -22.22 9.74 -35.07
C ALA A 153 -22.35 10.75 -33.92
N LYS A 154 -23.57 11.21 -33.62
CA LYS A 154 -23.83 12.11 -32.49
C LYS A 154 -23.68 11.38 -31.15
N MET A 155 -24.21 10.17 -31.04
CA MET A 155 -24.02 9.33 -29.85
C MET A 155 -22.53 8.99 -29.62
N GLU A 156 -21.79 8.66 -30.68
CA GLU A 156 -20.35 8.40 -30.61
C GLU A 156 -19.56 9.64 -30.15
N ALA A 157 -19.93 10.83 -30.62
CA ALA A 157 -19.28 12.08 -30.21
C ALA A 157 -19.55 12.45 -28.74
N GLU A 158 -20.79 12.28 -28.27
CA GLU A 158 -21.16 12.51 -26.87
C GLU A 158 -20.46 11.49 -25.95
N HIS A 159 -20.44 10.21 -26.33
CA HIS A 159 -19.75 9.15 -25.57
C HIS A 159 -18.23 9.38 -25.51
N SER A 160 -17.62 9.79 -26.63
CA SER A 160 -16.19 10.13 -26.69
C SER A 160 -15.81 11.33 -25.80
N SER A 161 -16.68 12.34 -25.72
CA SER A 161 -16.49 13.50 -24.85
C SER A 161 -16.59 13.14 -23.36
N GLU A 162 -17.56 12.31 -22.98
CA GLU A 162 -17.73 11.86 -21.58
C GLU A 162 -16.57 10.97 -21.12
N VAL A 163 -16.14 10.02 -21.95
CA VAL A 163 -14.99 9.14 -21.68
C VAL A 163 -13.71 9.95 -21.52
N SER A 164 -13.51 10.96 -22.37
CA SER A 164 -12.35 11.86 -22.26
C SER A 164 -12.36 12.67 -20.96
N GLY A 165 -13.53 13.13 -20.51
CA GLY A 165 -13.68 13.85 -19.24
C GLY A 165 -13.37 12.98 -18.02
N LEU A 166 -13.87 11.74 -18.00
CA LEU A 166 -13.58 10.77 -16.94
C LEU A 166 -12.10 10.39 -16.89
N LYS A 167 -11.46 10.21 -18.05
CA LYS A 167 -10.03 9.93 -18.14
C LYS A 167 -9.18 11.05 -17.51
N VAL A 168 -9.49 12.31 -17.81
CA VAL A 168 -8.78 13.46 -17.24
C VAL A 168 -8.98 13.55 -15.73
N GLN A 169 -10.17 13.26 -15.23
CA GLN A 169 -10.46 13.26 -13.80
C GLN A 169 -9.69 12.15 -13.08
N TYR A 170 -9.70 10.93 -13.62
CA TYR A 170 -8.92 9.79 -13.13
C TYR A 170 -7.42 10.11 -13.09
N GLU A 171 -6.86 10.66 -14.17
CA GLU A 171 -5.44 11.02 -14.23
C GLU A 171 -5.06 12.08 -13.17
N ALA A 172 -5.95 13.03 -12.89
CA ALA A 172 -5.74 14.05 -11.86
C ALA A 172 -5.77 13.47 -10.44
N GLU A 173 -6.73 12.59 -10.14
CA GLU A 173 -6.84 11.92 -8.85
C GLU A 173 -5.64 10.99 -8.61
N LEU A 174 -5.23 10.22 -9.62
CA LEU A 174 -4.05 9.36 -9.58
C LEU A 174 -2.76 10.17 -9.35
N LEU A 175 -2.63 11.35 -9.97
CA LEU A 175 -1.50 12.25 -9.73
C LEU A 175 -1.46 12.74 -8.27
N SER A 176 -2.61 13.11 -7.72
CA SER A 176 -2.74 13.58 -6.34
C SER A 176 -2.30 12.51 -5.33
N VAL A 177 -2.74 11.26 -5.51
CA VAL A 177 -2.34 10.15 -4.62
C VAL A 177 -0.85 9.81 -4.77
N LYS A 178 -0.29 9.90 -5.99
CA LYS A 178 1.16 9.73 -6.22
C LYS A 178 2.01 10.84 -5.58
N GLU A 179 1.51 12.08 -5.56
CA GLU A 179 2.15 13.18 -4.84
C GLU A 179 2.14 12.95 -3.32
N GLU A 180 1.03 12.43 -2.78
CA GLU A 180 0.93 12.07 -1.37
C GLU A 180 1.89 10.94 -0.99
N LEU A 181 2.01 9.89 -1.82
CA LEU A 181 3.02 8.83 -1.65
C LEU A 181 4.45 9.41 -1.64
N SER A 182 4.73 10.33 -2.56
CA SER A 182 6.03 11.01 -2.64
C SER A 182 6.31 11.88 -1.42
N ARG A 183 5.27 12.51 -0.84
CA ARG A 183 5.37 13.28 0.41
C ARG A 183 5.69 12.36 1.59
N VAL A 184 4.98 11.24 1.73
CA VAL A 184 5.18 10.26 2.81
C VAL A 184 6.60 9.69 2.78
N ARG A 185 7.15 9.36 1.59
CA ARG A 185 8.54 8.90 1.46
C ARG A 185 9.53 9.98 1.93
N ARG A 186 9.37 11.22 1.47
CA ARG A 186 10.26 12.34 1.84
C ARG A 186 10.23 12.65 3.34
N GLU A 187 9.05 12.65 3.96
CA GLU A 187 8.90 12.86 5.41
C GLU A 187 9.59 11.74 6.20
N GLY A 188 9.35 10.49 5.82
CA GLY A 188 9.96 9.34 6.48
C GLY A 188 11.48 9.27 6.31
N GLU A 189 12.02 9.68 5.16
CA GLU A 189 13.46 9.82 4.92
C GLU A 189 14.08 10.94 5.77
N ALA A 190 13.40 12.08 5.89
CA ALA A 190 13.86 13.20 6.70
C ALA A 190 13.91 12.85 8.20
N GLU A 191 12.87 12.19 8.72
CA GLU A 191 12.84 11.70 10.10
C GLU A 191 13.97 10.71 10.37
N ARG A 192 14.16 9.74 9.47
CA ARG A 192 15.24 8.76 9.55
C ARG A 192 16.61 9.42 9.53
N SER A 193 16.86 10.31 8.57
CA SER A 193 18.14 11.02 8.43
C SER A 193 18.49 11.82 9.69
N SER A 194 17.50 12.49 10.29
CA SER A 194 17.68 13.21 11.56
C SER A 194 18.09 12.28 12.71
N THR A 195 17.47 11.10 12.82
CA THR A 195 17.82 10.13 13.87
C THR A 195 19.20 9.48 13.64
N GLU A 196 19.56 9.17 12.40
CA GLU A 196 20.87 8.64 12.03
C GLU A 196 21.98 9.67 12.32
N GLN A 197 21.75 10.94 12.03
CA GLN A 197 22.70 12.02 12.34
C GLN A 197 22.92 12.16 13.86
N ARG A 198 21.84 12.08 14.65
CA ARG A 198 21.94 12.12 16.11
C ARG A 198 22.73 10.93 16.64
N LEU A 199 22.46 9.72 16.14
CA LEU A 199 23.16 8.50 16.52
C LEU A 199 24.65 8.56 16.18
N ALA A 200 25.01 9.10 15.00
CA ALA A 200 26.40 9.34 14.63
C ALA A 200 27.09 10.34 15.58
N SER A 201 26.42 11.45 15.92
CA SER A 201 26.97 12.45 16.84
C SER A 201 27.17 11.94 18.26
N GLU A 202 26.21 11.18 18.80
CA GLU A 202 26.31 10.60 20.15
C GLU A 202 27.34 9.45 20.20
N THR A 203 27.53 8.72 19.09
CA THR A 203 28.59 7.70 18.96
C THR A 203 29.98 8.35 18.97
N ALA A 204 30.15 9.48 18.27
CA ALA A 204 31.41 10.23 18.28
C ALA A 204 31.74 10.76 19.70
N MET A 205 30.77 11.38 20.38
CA MET A 205 30.95 11.84 21.77
C MET A 205 31.34 10.70 22.72
N LYS A 206 30.74 9.52 22.57
CA LYS A 206 31.11 8.34 23.38
C LYS A 206 32.56 7.92 23.15
N GLN A 207 33.05 7.97 21.90
CA GLN A 207 34.46 7.65 21.59
C GLN A 207 35.41 8.67 22.21
N ASP A 208 35.08 9.95 22.13
CA ASP A 208 35.88 11.03 22.72
C ASP A 208 35.97 10.88 24.25
N LEU A 209 34.83 10.68 24.94
CA LEU A 209 34.80 10.45 26.38
C LEU A 209 35.56 9.18 26.78
N GLN A 210 35.52 8.13 25.96
CA GLN A 210 36.27 6.92 26.24
C GLN A 210 37.79 7.16 26.15
N SER A 211 38.25 7.93 25.17
CA SER A 211 39.66 8.36 25.10
C SER A 211 40.06 9.24 26.28
N GLU A 212 39.19 10.14 26.71
CA GLU A 212 39.42 11.03 27.86
C GLU A 212 39.51 10.25 29.18
N LEU A 213 38.67 9.23 29.34
CA LEU A 213 38.68 8.34 30.49
C LEU A 213 39.97 7.49 30.55
N GLU A 214 40.46 6.99 29.42
CA GLU A 214 41.75 6.28 29.33
C GLU A 214 42.93 7.20 29.68
N LYS A 215 42.90 8.47 29.22
CA LYS A 215 43.92 9.48 29.56
C LYS A 215 43.89 9.81 31.05
N LEU A 216 42.71 10.01 31.64
CA LEU A 216 42.54 10.28 33.07
C LEU A 216 42.99 9.09 33.93
N GLN A 217 42.63 7.85 33.56
CA GLN A 217 43.11 6.65 34.25
C GLN A 217 44.64 6.56 34.27
N THR A 218 45.27 6.82 33.12
CA THR A 218 46.74 6.83 33.01
C THR A 218 47.36 7.97 33.83
N SER A 219 46.73 9.14 33.86
CA SER A 219 47.17 10.31 34.65
C SER A 219 47.05 10.09 36.16
N VAL A 220 45.96 9.44 36.61
CA VAL A 220 45.77 9.04 38.01
C VAL A 220 46.83 8.01 38.42
N LEU A 221 47.04 6.95 37.62
CA LEU A 221 48.06 5.92 37.90
C LEU A 221 49.48 6.49 37.99
N THR A 222 49.83 7.43 37.11
CA THR A 222 51.14 8.09 37.14
C THR A 222 51.30 9.04 38.33
N SER A 223 50.24 9.75 38.73
CA SER A 223 50.25 10.61 39.92
C SER A 223 50.31 9.79 41.22
N GLN A 224 49.73 8.59 41.23
CA GLN A 224 49.83 7.61 42.33
C GLN A 224 51.24 6.99 42.43
N GLN A 225 51.93 6.78 41.30
CA GLN A 225 53.29 6.21 41.28
C GLN A 225 54.40 7.22 41.64
N ASN A 226 54.20 8.52 41.39
CA ASN A 226 55.19 9.58 41.62
C ASN A 226 55.02 10.29 42.98
N GLY A 227 54.52 9.61 44.01
CA GLY A 227 54.32 10.19 45.34
C GLY A 227 55.60 10.79 45.95
N PRO A 228 55.48 11.79 46.84
CA PRO A 228 56.63 12.50 47.40
C PRO A 228 57.58 11.52 48.11
N LEU A 229 58.88 11.64 47.82
CA LEU A 229 59.94 10.80 48.39
C LEU A 229 60.30 11.19 49.85
N ASP A 230 59.73 12.29 50.36
CA ASP A 230 59.98 12.80 51.70
C ASP A 230 58.67 12.79 52.54
N ASP A 231 58.79 12.46 53.84
CA ASP A 231 57.71 12.20 54.81
C ASP A 231 56.74 13.37 55.11
N GLN A 232 56.77 14.46 54.33
CA GLN A 232 55.74 15.49 54.35
C GLN A 232 54.81 15.29 53.17
N VAL A 233 53.69 14.61 53.43
CA VAL A 233 52.53 14.54 52.53
C VAL A 233 52.08 15.97 52.25
N ASP A 234 52.43 16.47 51.07
CA ASP A 234 52.04 17.79 50.61
C ASP A 234 50.53 17.74 50.32
N ALA A 235 49.73 18.39 51.17
CA ALA A 235 48.27 18.34 51.09
C ALA A 235 47.72 18.72 49.70
N GLY A 236 48.50 19.50 48.93
CA GLY A 236 48.19 19.83 47.53
C GLY A 236 48.23 18.63 46.56
N HIS A 237 49.11 17.64 46.76
CA HIS A 237 49.18 16.45 45.90
C HIS A 237 47.98 15.53 46.11
N GLU A 238 47.53 15.35 47.36
CA GLU A 238 46.32 14.58 47.67
C GLU A 238 45.04 15.28 47.17
N GLU A 239 45.00 16.61 47.23
CA GLU A 239 43.89 17.41 46.70
C GLU A 239 43.81 17.33 45.17
N GLU A 240 44.95 17.38 44.47
CA GLU A 240 45.02 17.19 43.02
C GLU A 240 44.62 15.77 42.60
N LEU A 241 45.03 14.74 43.36
CA LEU A 241 44.67 13.35 43.09
C LEU A 241 43.17 13.12 43.26
N ARG A 242 42.57 13.63 44.35
CA ARG A 242 41.11 13.59 44.57
C ARG A 242 40.35 14.31 43.45
N ALA A 243 40.83 15.47 43.01
CA ALA A 243 40.19 16.21 41.92
C ALA A 243 40.21 15.41 40.59
N LYS A 244 41.30 14.68 40.29
CA LYS A 244 41.40 13.82 39.11
C LYS A 244 40.52 12.56 39.21
N GLU A 245 40.42 11.96 40.40
CA GLU A 245 39.52 10.82 40.65
C GLU A 245 38.04 11.21 40.57
N ASP A 246 37.67 12.41 41.06
CA ASP A 246 36.32 12.96 40.92
C ASP A 246 35.96 13.25 39.44
N LEU A 247 36.89 13.80 38.67
CA LEU A 247 36.70 14.01 37.22
C LEU A 247 36.56 12.68 36.47
N LEU A 248 37.35 11.66 36.84
CA LEU A 248 37.24 10.32 36.28
C LEU A 248 35.84 9.72 36.51
N GLY A 249 35.29 9.90 37.71
CA GLY A 249 33.92 9.48 38.04
C GLY A 249 32.87 10.16 37.16
N LYS A 250 32.95 11.49 37.00
CA LYS A 250 32.02 12.25 36.17
C LYS A 250 32.06 11.86 34.69
N VAL A 251 33.25 11.72 34.12
CA VAL A 251 33.44 11.31 32.71
C VAL A 251 32.92 9.88 32.48
N ALA A 252 33.07 9.00 33.47
CA ALA A 252 32.50 7.64 33.43
C ALA A 252 30.97 7.66 33.45
N GLU A 253 30.36 8.46 34.33
CA GLU A 253 28.90 8.63 34.41
C GLU A 253 28.30 9.23 33.13
N GLU A 254 28.94 10.24 32.54
CA GLU A 254 28.51 10.84 31.27
C GLU A 254 28.57 9.83 30.11
N ARG A 255 29.63 9.03 30.02
CA ARG A 255 29.77 7.96 29.03
C ARG A 255 28.66 6.91 29.19
N ASP A 256 28.38 6.48 30.42
CA ASP A 256 27.37 5.45 30.67
C ASP A 256 25.95 5.98 30.43
N THR A 257 25.70 7.27 30.70
CA THR A 257 24.47 7.96 30.30
C THR A 257 24.32 8.01 28.77
N LEU A 258 25.40 8.30 28.04
CA LEU A 258 25.40 8.28 26.57
C LEU A 258 25.16 6.88 25.99
N LYS A 259 25.62 5.81 26.64
CA LYS A 259 25.30 4.43 26.22
C LYS A 259 23.80 4.14 26.26
N GLU A 260 23.11 4.54 27.32
CA GLU A 260 21.66 4.33 27.42
C GLU A 260 20.92 5.17 26.37
N ARG A 261 21.34 6.42 26.14
CA ARG A 261 20.76 7.27 25.09
C ARG A 261 20.95 6.69 23.69
N LEU A 262 22.14 6.14 23.39
CA LEU A 262 22.41 5.45 22.13
C LEU A 262 21.49 4.25 21.94
N LYS A 263 21.31 3.44 22.98
CA LYS A 263 20.41 2.28 22.95
C LYS A 263 18.96 2.70 22.67
N THR A 264 18.49 3.78 23.28
CA THR A 264 17.16 4.35 23.00
C THR A 264 17.06 4.91 21.57
N ALA A 265 18.11 5.56 21.06
CA ALA A 265 18.13 6.06 19.70
C ALA A 265 18.13 4.93 18.66
N GLU A 266 18.83 3.82 18.92
CA GLU A 266 18.82 2.60 18.10
C GLU A 266 17.43 1.96 18.05
N THR A 267 16.74 1.85 19.19
CA THR A 267 15.36 1.33 19.21
C THR A 267 14.41 2.24 18.45
N ASN A 268 14.51 3.56 18.63
CA ASN A 268 13.68 4.53 17.92
C ASN A 268 13.90 4.49 16.40
N LEU A 269 15.15 4.30 15.95
CA LEU A 269 15.47 4.16 14.53
C LEU A 269 14.78 2.92 13.93
N ASN A 270 14.84 1.77 14.61
CA ASN A 270 14.19 0.54 14.17
C ASN A 270 12.66 0.69 14.13
N ASP A 271 12.08 1.33 15.14
CA ASP A 271 10.63 1.60 15.19
C ASP A 271 10.19 2.56 14.07
N LEU A 272 10.98 3.61 13.79
CA LEU A 272 10.73 4.53 12.68
C LEU A 272 10.84 3.82 11.32
N GLN A 273 11.79 2.92 11.14
CA GLN A 273 11.88 2.10 9.93
C GLN A 273 10.63 1.21 9.77
N GLY A 274 10.16 0.57 10.84
CA GLY A 274 8.93 -0.21 10.82
C GLY A 274 7.70 0.63 10.46
N LYS A 275 7.51 1.77 11.15
CA LYS A 275 6.39 2.70 10.90
C LYS A 275 6.42 3.29 9.51
N ASN A 276 7.59 3.70 9.01
CA ASN A 276 7.75 4.26 7.67
C ASN A 276 7.43 3.20 6.60
N ASN A 277 7.92 1.97 6.74
CA ASN A 277 7.57 0.87 5.85
C ASN A 277 6.06 0.59 5.83
N SER A 278 5.38 0.63 6.98
CA SER A 278 3.93 0.49 7.04
C SER A 278 3.20 1.66 6.38
N ARG A 279 3.64 2.91 6.61
CA ARG A 279 3.05 4.11 5.98
C ARG A 279 3.20 4.08 4.46
N VAL A 280 4.37 3.70 3.96
CA VAL A 280 4.64 3.56 2.53
C VAL A 280 3.79 2.46 1.92
N LYS A 281 3.69 1.28 2.55
CA LYS A 281 2.82 0.19 2.09
C LYS A 281 1.34 0.59 2.03
N MET A 282 0.84 1.31 3.03
CA MET A 282 -0.54 1.80 3.00
C MET A 282 -0.76 2.84 1.90
N ALA A 283 0.19 3.75 1.69
CA ALA A 283 0.09 4.73 0.61
C ALA A 283 0.19 4.08 -0.77
N GLU A 284 1.03 3.06 -0.94
CA GLU A 284 1.13 2.26 -2.16
C GLU A 284 -0.16 1.47 -2.45
N ALA A 285 -0.78 0.90 -1.41
CA ALA A 285 -2.07 0.23 -1.53
C ALA A 285 -3.18 1.20 -1.99
N ARG A 286 -3.21 2.43 -1.46
CA ARG A 286 -4.16 3.47 -1.90
C ARG A 286 -3.94 3.89 -3.34
N VAL A 287 -2.68 3.98 -3.80
CA VAL A 287 -2.40 4.24 -5.23
C VAL A 287 -2.93 3.11 -6.11
N ALA A 288 -2.81 1.85 -5.68
CA ALA A 288 -3.31 0.71 -6.42
C ALA A 288 -4.85 0.66 -6.45
N GLU A 289 -5.49 0.95 -5.32
CA GLU A 289 -6.95 1.00 -5.17
C GLU A 289 -7.56 2.08 -6.08
N GLU A 290 -7.04 3.31 -6.05
CA GLU A 290 -7.54 4.39 -6.91
C GLU A 290 -7.29 4.14 -8.39
N LYS A 291 -6.22 3.40 -8.72
CA LYS A 291 -5.93 2.95 -10.07
C LYS A 291 -7.00 1.96 -10.56
N GLU A 292 -7.26 0.92 -9.77
CA GLU A 292 -8.24 -0.12 -10.08
C GLU A 292 -9.67 0.44 -10.15
N GLU A 293 -10.03 1.34 -9.23
CA GLU A 293 -11.36 1.96 -9.20
C GLU A 293 -11.59 2.89 -10.40
N GLY A 294 -10.58 3.67 -10.78
CA GLY A 294 -10.63 4.51 -11.98
C GLY A 294 -10.72 3.72 -13.28
N GLU A 295 -9.97 2.62 -13.40
CA GLU A 295 -10.02 1.71 -14.56
C GLU A 295 -11.36 0.99 -14.65
N ARG A 296 -11.89 0.50 -13.51
CA ARG A 296 -13.23 -0.11 -13.44
C ARG A 296 -14.32 0.88 -13.83
N ALA A 297 -14.25 2.13 -13.35
CA ALA A 297 -15.23 3.16 -13.69
C ALA A 297 -15.21 3.52 -15.19
N LEU A 298 -14.02 3.54 -15.82
CA LEU A 298 -13.88 3.72 -17.26
C LEU A 298 -14.46 2.54 -18.05
N LEU A 299 -14.20 1.31 -17.62
CA LEU A 299 -14.71 0.09 -18.26
C LEU A 299 -16.24 -0.05 -18.16
N GLU A 300 -16.83 0.20 -16.98
CA GLU A 300 -18.28 0.14 -16.77
C GLU A 300 -19.02 1.17 -17.64
N ARG A 301 -18.37 2.31 -17.91
CA ARG A 301 -18.91 3.37 -18.77
C ARG A 301 -18.74 3.06 -20.26
N LEU A 302 -17.60 2.50 -20.65
CA LEU A 302 -17.31 2.12 -22.04
C LEU A 302 -18.12 0.91 -22.50
N PHE A 303 -18.46 0.00 -21.58
CA PHE A 303 -19.11 -1.28 -21.88
C PHE A 303 -20.27 -1.60 -20.91
N PRO A 304 -21.37 -0.84 -20.92
CA PRO A 304 -22.49 -1.03 -19.98
C PRO A 304 -23.23 -2.38 -20.14
N ASP A 305 -23.10 -3.04 -21.30
CA ASP A 305 -23.71 -4.35 -21.57
C ASP A 305 -22.80 -5.55 -21.24
N VAL A 306 -21.54 -5.31 -20.86
CA VAL A 306 -20.66 -6.37 -20.36
C VAL A 306 -20.94 -6.55 -18.87
N ARG A 307 -22.08 -7.18 -18.56
CA ARG A 307 -22.14 -7.96 -17.32
C ARG A 307 -21.03 -8.99 -17.42
N VAL A 308 -20.09 -8.94 -16.48
CA VAL A 308 -19.04 -9.93 -16.27
C VAL A 308 -19.65 -11.32 -16.41
N ALA A 309 -19.48 -11.89 -17.60
CA ALA A 309 -19.97 -13.22 -17.91
C ALA A 309 -19.01 -14.17 -17.20
N GLU A 310 -19.53 -14.82 -16.16
CA GLU A 310 -18.91 -15.97 -15.55
C GLU A 310 -18.53 -16.98 -16.65
N THR A 311 -17.24 -17.34 -16.67
CA THR A 311 -16.67 -18.53 -17.30
C THR A 311 -16.73 -18.63 -18.83
N THR A 312 -15.55 -18.64 -19.50
CA THR A 312 -15.11 -19.76 -20.35
C THR A 312 -13.69 -19.55 -20.92
N SER A 313 -12.84 -20.57 -20.70
CA SER A 313 -11.59 -20.94 -21.42
C SER A 313 -10.56 -19.88 -21.81
N PHE A 314 -9.43 -19.94 -21.09
CA PHE A 314 -8.22 -19.10 -21.12
C PHE A 314 -7.26 -19.25 -22.32
N SER A 315 -7.57 -20.07 -23.34
CA SER A 315 -6.54 -20.47 -24.32
C SER A 315 -6.22 -19.49 -25.46
N PRO A 316 -7.16 -18.70 -26.02
CA PRO A 316 -6.84 -17.88 -27.21
C PRO A 316 -6.13 -16.55 -26.91
N TRP A 317 -6.26 -16.04 -25.68
CA TRP A 317 -5.88 -14.67 -25.34
C TRP A 317 -4.39 -14.54 -24.99
N VAL A 318 -3.82 -15.57 -24.36
CA VAL A 318 -2.38 -15.67 -24.07
C VAL A 318 -1.56 -15.79 -25.37
N ASP A 319 -2.05 -16.57 -26.33
CA ASP A 319 -1.42 -16.70 -27.66
C ASP A 319 -1.48 -15.37 -28.45
N GLN A 320 -2.53 -14.57 -28.25
CA GLN A 320 -2.70 -13.27 -28.90
C GLN A 320 -1.78 -12.21 -28.29
N PHE A 321 -1.67 -12.14 -26.96
CA PHE A 321 -0.74 -11.28 -26.25
C PHE A 321 0.73 -11.57 -26.63
N GLU A 322 1.11 -12.86 -26.70
CA GLU A 322 2.47 -13.25 -27.10
C GLU A 322 2.77 -12.83 -28.56
N MET A 323 1.80 -12.95 -29.46
CA MET A 323 1.93 -12.51 -30.84
C MET A 323 2.02 -10.98 -30.97
N GLU A 324 1.22 -10.21 -30.23
CA GLU A 324 1.20 -8.74 -30.27
C GLU A 324 2.46 -8.14 -29.64
N ALA A 325 2.93 -8.69 -28.52
CA ALA A 325 4.21 -8.32 -27.91
C ALA A 325 5.41 -8.63 -28.82
N GLN A 326 5.41 -9.80 -29.49
CA GLN A 326 6.45 -10.13 -30.49
C GLN A 326 6.41 -9.19 -31.70
N LEU A 327 5.21 -8.79 -32.14
CA LEU A 327 5.04 -7.85 -33.25
C LEU A 327 5.51 -6.43 -32.90
N CYS A 328 5.20 -5.96 -31.70
CA CYS A 328 5.68 -4.67 -31.18
C CYS A 328 7.21 -4.66 -31.05
N LEU A 329 7.78 -5.77 -30.57
CA LEU A 329 9.23 -5.95 -30.45
C LEU A 329 9.92 -5.94 -31.81
N GLU A 330 9.39 -6.66 -32.82
CA GLU A 330 9.94 -6.66 -34.18
C GLU A 330 9.81 -5.31 -34.87
N ASN A 331 8.69 -4.60 -34.67
CA ASN A 331 8.54 -3.23 -35.18
C ASN A 331 9.56 -2.27 -34.55
N THR A 332 9.81 -2.38 -33.25
CA THR A 332 10.81 -1.57 -32.55
C THR A 332 12.22 -1.88 -33.04
N LYS A 333 12.58 -3.16 -33.21
CA LYS A 333 13.88 -3.56 -33.81
C LYS A 333 14.05 -2.99 -35.22
N LYS A 334 12.98 -3.02 -36.03
CA LYS A 334 12.99 -2.47 -37.38
C LYS A 334 13.23 -0.97 -37.39
N GLN A 335 12.53 -0.21 -36.55
CA GLN A 335 12.74 1.24 -36.40
C GLN A 335 14.16 1.56 -35.91
N VAL A 336 14.71 0.76 -35.00
CA VAL A 336 16.10 0.91 -34.53
C VAL A 336 17.10 0.65 -35.65
N CYS A 337 16.87 -0.37 -36.49
CA CYS A 337 17.71 -0.64 -37.67
C CYS A 337 17.63 0.50 -38.70
N GLU A 338 16.43 1.04 -38.96
CA GLU A 338 16.22 2.18 -39.86
C GLU A 338 16.91 3.46 -39.34
N LEU A 339 16.88 3.68 -38.03
CA LEU A 339 17.61 4.79 -37.39
C LEU A 339 19.13 4.60 -37.47
N LYS A 340 19.64 3.39 -37.23
CA LYS A 340 21.07 3.07 -37.40
C LYS A 340 21.52 3.29 -38.85
N GLN A 341 20.68 2.92 -39.80
CA GLN A 341 20.97 3.11 -41.22
C GLN A 341 20.93 4.59 -41.62
N ARG A 342 19.95 5.37 -41.16
CA ARG A 342 19.92 6.83 -41.36
C ARG A 342 21.11 7.55 -40.73
N VAL A 343 21.56 7.11 -39.56
CA VAL A 343 22.77 7.65 -38.93
C VAL A 343 24.00 7.33 -39.78
N ALA A 344 24.11 6.14 -40.36
CA ALA A 344 25.20 5.78 -41.27
C ALA A 344 25.14 6.52 -42.62
N GLU A 345 23.94 6.78 -43.16
CA GLU A 345 23.75 7.59 -44.37
C GLU A 345 24.13 9.07 -44.13
N LEU A 346 23.79 9.62 -42.95
CA LEU A 346 24.23 10.96 -42.52
C LEU A 346 25.75 11.04 -42.29
N GLU A 347 26.42 9.91 -42.01
CA GLU A 347 27.89 9.82 -41.91
C GLU A 347 28.60 9.87 -43.26
N GLU A 348 27.94 9.44 -44.35
CA GLU A 348 28.49 9.55 -45.72
C GLU A 348 28.31 10.96 -46.32
N ASP A 349 27.26 11.68 -45.93
CA ASP A 349 26.89 12.98 -46.52
C ASP A 349 27.56 14.20 -45.87
N GLU A 350 28.05 14.12 -44.62
CA GLU A 350 28.68 15.26 -43.95
C GLU A 350 30.09 14.95 -43.40
N GLN A 351 31.08 15.49 -44.11
CA GLN A 351 32.43 15.76 -43.59
C GLN A 351 32.41 16.90 -42.54
N ILE A 352 31.47 16.87 -41.58
CA ILE A 352 31.36 17.84 -40.49
C ILE A 352 31.83 17.19 -39.19
N HIS A 353 33.12 17.36 -38.90
CA HIS A 353 33.69 17.17 -37.57
C HIS A 353 33.25 18.31 -36.64
N SER A 354 31.98 18.34 -36.25
CA SER A 354 31.48 19.21 -35.18
C SER A 354 31.32 18.43 -33.88
N GLN A 355 31.74 19.00 -32.76
CA GLN A 355 31.52 18.48 -31.40
C GLN A 355 30.04 18.17 -31.12
N GLU A 356 29.11 18.83 -31.82
CA GLU A 356 27.68 18.60 -31.71
C GLU A 356 27.25 17.23 -32.26
N ALA A 357 27.85 16.77 -33.36
CA ALA A 357 27.61 15.45 -33.92
C ALA A 357 28.14 14.33 -33.00
N GLN A 358 29.24 14.59 -32.28
CA GLN A 358 29.78 13.68 -31.28
C GLN A 358 28.89 13.61 -30.02
N GLY A 359 28.39 14.75 -29.54
CA GLY A 359 27.45 14.80 -28.41
C GLY A 359 26.10 14.13 -28.72
N PHE A 360 25.60 14.29 -29.94
CA PHE A 360 24.40 13.60 -30.40
C PHE A 360 24.60 12.07 -30.47
N ARG A 361 25.77 11.64 -30.95
CA ARG A 361 26.17 10.22 -31.01
C ARG A 361 26.28 9.56 -29.64
N GLU A 362 26.88 10.25 -28.67
CA GLU A 362 26.95 9.77 -27.28
C GLU A 362 25.57 9.67 -26.64
N THR A 363 24.68 10.62 -26.94
CA THR A 363 23.30 10.63 -26.45
C THR A 363 22.49 9.47 -27.04
N LEU A 364 22.60 9.23 -28.35
CA LEU A 364 21.94 8.10 -29.02
C LEU A 364 22.46 6.76 -28.50
N ASN A 365 23.77 6.57 -28.38
CA ASN A 365 24.33 5.33 -27.85
C ASN A 365 23.89 5.06 -26.40
N LYS A 366 23.76 6.10 -25.59
CA LYS A 366 23.23 5.99 -24.22
C LYS A 366 21.74 5.65 -24.20
N ALA A 367 20.96 6.24 -25.10
CA ALA A 367 19.54 5.91 -25.26
C ALA A 367 19.35 4.45 -25.71
N PHE A 368 20.14 3.97 -26.67
CA PHE A 368 20.12 2.58 -27.13
C PHE A 368 20.53 1.60 -26.03
N GLY A 369 21.60 1.89 -25.27
CA GLY A 369 22.02 1.04 -24.16
C GLY A 369 21.00 1.00 -23.00
N ASN A 370 20.18 2.04 -22.84
CA ASN A 370 19.07 2.03 -21.88
C ASN A 370 17.87 1.22 -22.39
N LEU A 371 17.56 1.31 -23.70
CA LEU A 371 16.51 0.53 -24.35
C LEU A 371 16.80 -0.98 -24.30
N GLU A 372 18.04 -1.40 -24.58
CA GLU A 372 18.44 -2.81 -24.49
C GLU A 372 18.32 -3.37 -23.06
N LYS A 373 18.67 -2.57 -22.05
CA LYS A 373 18.49 -2.93 -20.63
C LYS A 373 17.04 -3.01 -20.22
N LEU A 374 16.21 -2.07 -20.68
CA LEU A 374 14.78 -2.08 -20.42
C LEU A 374 14.13 -3.30 -21.07
N GLN A 375 14.54 -3.65 -22.30
CA GLN A 375 14.09 -4.85 -22.99
C GLN A 375 14.47 -6.14 -22.25
N GLU A 376 15.70 -6.26 -21.75
CA GLU A 376 16.17 -7.40 -20.96
C GLU A 376 15.42 -7.51 -19.62
N GLN A 377 15.15 -6.38 -18.98
CA GLN A 377 14.37 -6.31 -17.75
C GLN A 377 12.92 -6.74 -17.97
N VAL A 378 12.23 -6.18 -18.98
CA VAL A 378 10.85 -6.53 -19.32
C VAL A 378 10.73 -8.01 -19.69
N THR A 379 11.62 -8.55 -20.54
CA THR A 379 11.57 -9.99 -20.87
C THR A 379 11.79 -10.89 -19.67
N THR A 380 12.70 -10.52 -18.75
CA THR A 380 12.94 -11.29 -17.53
C THR A 380 11.74 -11.23 -16.58
N GLU A 381 11.16 -10.06 -16.38
CA GLU A 381 9.98 -9.86 -15.54
C GLU A 381 8.76 -10.58 -16.13
N THR A 382 8.51 -10.49 -17.44
CA THR A 382 7.40 -11.21 -18.09
C THR A 382 7.53 -12.73 -17.95
N VAL A 383 8.72 -13.30 -18.12
CA VAL A 383 8.95 -14.75 -17.93
C VAL A 383 8.75 -15.17 -16.47
N GLN A 384 9.16 -14.33 -15.51
CA GLN A 384 8.92 -14.59 -14.08
C GLN A 384 7.43 -14.50 -13.73
N HIS A 385 6.72 -13.51 -14.26
CA HIS A 385 5.27 -13.37 -14.09
C HIS A 385 4.52 -14.56 -14.69
N HIS A 386 4.93 -15.04 -15.87
CA HIS A 386 4.30 -16.21 -16.50
C HIS A 386 4.45 -17.48 -15.65
N ARG A 387 5.65 -17.76 -15.13
CA ARG A 387 5.88 -18.89 -14.22
C ARG A 387 5.02 -18.79 -12.95
N LEU A 388 4.91 -17.60 -12.36
CA LEU A 388 4.10 -17.40 -11.15
C LEU A 388 2.60 -17.57 -11.42
N LEU A 389 2.13 -17.19 -12.61
CA LEU A 389 0.74 -17.40 -13.02
C LEU A 389 0.44 -18.89 -13.24
N GLU A 390 1.35 -19.64 -13.89
CA GLU A 390 1.23 -21.10 -14.06
C GLU A 390 1.18 -21.82 -12.71
N GLU A 391 2.11 -21.52 -11.80
CA GLU A 391 2.15 -22.12 -10.45
C GLU A 391 0.87 -21.82 -9.65
N ARG A 392 0.31 -20.61 -9.82
CA ARG A 392 -0.93 -20.21 -9.16
C ARG A 392 -2.17 -20.84 -9.78
N GLU A 393 -2.19 -21.05 -11.09
CA GLU A 393 -3.28 -21.74 -11.77
C GLU A 393 -3.32 -23.23 -11.40
N GLU A 394 -2.17 -23.88 -11.25
CA GLU A 394 -2.08 -25.24 -10.71
C GLU A 394 -2.62 -25.32 -9.27
N MET A 395 -2.29 -24.36 -8.42
CA MET A 395 -2.78 -24.28 -7.04
C MET A 395 -4.31 -24.14 -7.02
N LEU A 396 -4.85 -23.23 -7.83
CA LEU A 396 -6.30 -23.01 -7.98
C LEU A 396 -7.03 -24.26 -8.46
N GLN A 397 -6.45 -25.00 -9.40
CA GLN A 397 -7.03 -26.26 -9.86
C GLN A 397 -7.11 -27.29 -8.73
N ARG A 398 -6.07 -27.39 -7.89
CA ARG A 398 -6.08 -28.27 -6.72
C ARG A 398 -7.15 -27.83 -5.71
N GLU A 399 -7.23 -26.54 -5.39
CA GLU A 399 -8.25 -26.01 -4.47
C GLU A 399 -9.68 -26.24 -4.97
N ARG A 400 -9.94 -26.10 -6.28
CA ARG A 400 -11.25 -26.41 -6.89
C ARG A 400 -11.62 -27.87 -6.77
N VAL A 401 -10.66 -28.79 -6.95
CA VAL A 401 -10.89 -30.22 -6.77
C VAL A 401 -11.20 -30.52 -5.30
N THR A 402 -10.41 -29.98 -4.37
CA THR A 402 -10.64 -30.15 -2.93
C THR A 402 -11.99 -29.59 -2.48
N ASN A 403 -12.37 -28.40 -2.93
CA ASN A 403 -13.66 -27.80 -2.62
C ASN A 403 -14.83 -28.66 -3.14
N ARG A 404 -14.71 -29.18 -4.37
CA ARG A 404 -15.71 -30.12 -4.94
C ARG A 404 -15.82 -31.40 -4.11
N ASP A 405 -14.71 -31.98 -3.67
CA ASP A 405 -14.71 -33.20 -2.86
C ASP A 405 -15.34 -32.96 -1.48
N LEU A 406 -15.05 -31.82 -0.83
CA LEU A 406 -15.66 -31.42 0.43
C LEU A 406 -17.15 -31.15 0.30
N GLN A 407 -17.59 -30.50 -0.78
CA GLN A 407 -19.03 -30.33 -1.07
C GLN A 407 -19.75 -31.67 -1.26
N GLN A 408 -19.10 -32.65 -1.91
CA GLN A 408 -19.66 -34.01 -2.02
C GLN A 408 -19.73 -34.72 -0.67
N GLN A 409 -18.73 -34.55 0.20
CA GLN A 409 -18.74 -35.09 1.56
C GLN A 409 -19.85 -34.45 2.41
N LEU A 410 -19.99 -33.13 2.35
CA LEU A 410 -21.05 -32.40 3.03
C LEU A 410 -22.45 -32.86 2.56
N SER A 411 -22.61 -33.11 1.26
CA SER A 411 -23.86 -33.68 0.72
C SER A 411 -24.16 -35.07 1.28
N LYS A 412 -23.14 -35.94 1.40
CA LYS A 412 -23.31 -37.28 1.99
C LYS A 412 -23.65 -37.20 3.47
N GLU A 413 -23.02 -36.31 4.23
CA GLU A 413 -23.34 -36.11 5.65
C GLU A 413 -24.76 -35.53 5.85
N ARG A 414 -25.24 -34.69 4.94
CA ARG A 414 -26.65 -34.24 4.94
C ARG A 414 -27.63 -35.37 4.71
N GLU A 415 -27.24 -36.35 3.89
CA GLU A 415 -28.04 -37.55 3.67
C GLU A 415 -27.99 -38.51 4.88
N THR A 416 -26.85 -38.64 5.57
CA THR A 416 -26.74 -39.48 6.78
C THR A 416 -27.57 -38.91 7.94
N THR A 417 -27.48 -37.60 8.19
CA THR A 417 -28.28 -36.90 9.21
C THR A 417 -29.78 -37.04 8.97
N THR A 418 -30.26 -36.74 7.76
CA THR A 418 -31.69 -36.90 7.42
C THR A 418 -32.18 -38.35 7.57
N ASN A 419 -31.35 -39.33 7.21
CA ASN A 419 -31.67 -40.75 7.41
C ASN A 419 -31.69 -41.16 8.90
N LEU A 420 -30.80 -40.60 9.72
CA LEU A 420 -30.77 -40.84 11.18
C LEU A 420 -31.99 -40.22 11.86
N GLU A 421 -32.36 -38.99 11.51
CA GLU A 421 -33.57 -38.32 12.00
C GLU A 421 -34.83 -39.12 11.69
N ALA A 422 -34.96 -39.63 10.45
CA ALA A 422 -36.07 -40.48 10.05
C ALA A 422 -36.14 -41.78 10.88
N LYS A 423 -34.99 -42.45 11.10
CA LYS A 423 -34.92 -43.68 11.91
C LYS A 423 -35.21 -43.44 13.40
N ILE A 424 -34.74 -42.32 13.95
CA ILE A 424 -35.04 -41.95 15.35
C ILE A 424 -36.55 -41.77 15.52
N LYS A 425 -37.21 -41.11 14.57
CA LYS A 425 -38.66 -40.91 14.57
C LYS A 425 -39.43 -42.24 14.50
N GLU A 426 -39.04 -43.15 13.59
CA GLU A 426 -39.67 -44.46 13.45
C GLU A 426 -39.52 -45.34 14.71
N VAL A 427 -38.34 -45.33 15.35
CA VAL A 427 -38.08 -46.14 16.55
C VAL A 427 -38.75 -45.54 17.79
N GLY A 428 -38.83 -44.21 17.89
CA GLY A 428 -39.49 -43.50 18.99
C GLY A 428 -41.00 -43.77 19.08
N GLU A 429 -41.67 -43.98 17.94
CA GLU A 429 -43.11 -44.30 17.87
C GLU A 429 -43.41 -45.77 18.25
N GLY A 430 -42.39 -46.65 18.26
CA GLY A 430 -42.52 -48.11 18.49
C GLY A 430 -42.39 -48.60 19.94
N GLY A 431 -42.14 -47.72 20.91
CA GLY A 431 -42.29 -48.01 22.36
C GLY A 431 -41.29 -48.98 23.01
N GLY A 432 -40.14 -49.29 22.42
CA GLY A 432 -39.25 -50.34 22.97
C GLY A 432 -37.74 -50.20 22.69
N GLY A 433 -37.21 -48.99 22.53
CA GLY A 433 -35.85 -48.80 22.02
C GLY A 433 -35.05 -47.62 22.57
N GLU A 434 -35.27 -47.18 23.82
CA GLU A 434 -34.61 -45.98 24.40
C GLU A 434 -33.08 -45.99 24.29
N GLU A 435 -32.43 -47.15 24.45
CA GLU A 435 -30.97 -47.28 24.32
C GLU A 435 -30.50 -47.12 22.86
N ARG A 436 -31.26 -47.66 21.90
CA ARG A 436 -30.99 -47.51 20.47
C ARG A 436 -31.26 -46.08 19.98
N VAL A 437 -32.28 -45.42 20.52
CA VAL A 437 -32.56 -44.00 20.25
C VAL A 437 -31.42 -43.14 20.75
N ARG A 438 -30.96 -43.34 22.00
CA ARG A 438 -29.83 -42.60 22.57
C ARG A 438 -28.53 -42.82 21.79
N GLU A 439 -28.28 -44.04 21.29
CA GLU A 439 -27.13 -44.32 20.42
C GLU A 439 -27.24 -43.60 19.07
N MET A 440 -28.42 -43.59 18.44
CA MET A 440 -28.67 -42.87 17.19
C MET A 440 -28.60 -41.35 17.36
N GLU A 441 -29.07 -40.80 18.48
CA GLU A 441 -28.93 -39.37 18.82
C GLU A 441 -27.45 -38.98 18.96
N GLY A 442 -26.62 -39.82 19.59
CA GLY A 442 -25.18 -39.58 19.66
C GLY A 442 -24.47 -39.70 18.31
N GLN A 443 -24.99 -40.50 17.37
CA GLN A 443 -24.51 -40.54 15.99
C GLN A 443 -24.96 -39.29 15.20
N LEU A 444 -26.18 -38.81 15.44
CA LEU A 444 -26.71 -37.59 14.84
C LEU A 444 -25.92 -36.35 15.27
N GLU A 445 -25.59 -36.24 16.56
CA GLU A 445 -24.77 -35.14 17.09
C GLU A 445 -23.36 -35.13 16.47
N LYS A 446 -22.74 -36.30 16.31
CA LYS A 446 -21.44 -36.42 15.62
C LYS A 446 -21.52 -36.04 14.15
N ALA A 447 -22.59 -36.45 13.46
CA ALA A 447 -22.81 -36.10 12.05
C ALA A 447 -23.09 -34.60 11.88
N ALA A 448 -23.85 -33.98 12.79
CA ALA A 448 -24.10 -32.55 12.82
C ALA A 448 -22.82 -31.74 13.06
N GLN A 449 -21.97 -32.16 14.00
CA GLN A 449 -20.66 -31.52 14.22
C GLN A 449 -19.76 -31.65 13.00
N SER A 450 -19.72 -32.83 12.38
CA SER A 450 -18.95 -33.05 11.15
C SER A 450 -19.44 -32.18 9.98
N GLN A 451 -20.74 -31.89 9.89
CA GLN A 451 -21.28 -30.96 8.90
C GLN A 451 -20.86 -29.52 9.15
N GLU A 452 -20.86 -29.08 10.41
CA GLU A 452 -20.42 -27.73 10.79
C GLU A 452 -18.95 -27.51 10.43
N ASP A 453 -18.09 -28.50 10.72
CA ASP A 453 -16.66 -28.47 10.39
C ASP A 453 -16.44 -28.42 8.86
N LEU A 454 -17.12 -29.30 8.11
CA LEU A 454 -17.06 -29.33 6.64
C LEU A 454 -17.60 -28.04 6.02
N HIS A 455 -18.66 -27.46 6.57
CA HIS A 455 -19.23 -26.21 6.07
C HIS A 455 -18.26 -25.05 6.26
N GLY A 456 -17.63 -24.94 7.44
CA GLY A 456 -16.60 -23.94 7.71
C GLY A 456 -15.37 -24.08 6.80
N GLU A 457 -14.99 -25.30 6.42
CA GLU A 457 -13.87 -25.53 5.50
C GLU A 457 -14.22 -25.19 4.04
N VAL A 458 -15.45 -25.51 3.60
CA VAL A 458 -15.97 -25.08 2.29
C VAL A 458 -16.04 -23.56 2.19
N ASP A 459 -16.51 -22.87 3.23
CA ASP A 459 -16.60 -21.41 3.24
C ASP A 459 -15.22 -20.75 3.19
N ARG A 460 -14.24 -21.29 3.93
CA ARG A 460 -12.85 -20.81 3.87
C ARG A 460 -12.24 -20.99 2.47
N LEU A 461 -12.42 -22.16 1.85
CA LEU A 461 -11.89 -22.41 0.52
C LEU A 461 -12.60 -21.56 -0.54
N THR A 462 -13.91 -21.36 -0.43
CA THR A 462 -14.67 -20.47 -1.32
C THR A 462 -14.16 -19.03 -1.21
N ALA A 463 -13.95 -18.51 0.01
CA ALA A 463 -13.37 -17.18 0.20
C ALA A 463 -11.91 -17.08 -0.32
N SER A 464 -11.11 -18.14 -0.20
CA SER A 464 -9.76 -18.22 -0.77
C SER A 464 -9.78 -18.19 -2.31
N LEU A 465 -10.74 -18.88 -2.91
CA LEU A 465 -10.98 -18.89 -4.36
C LEU A 465 -11.44 -17.51 -4.87
N ASP A 466 -12.34 -16.84 -4.15
CA ASP A 466 -12.84 -15.51 -4.51
C ASP A 466 -11.73 -14.45 -4.43
N THR A 467 -10.98 -14.43 -3.33
CA THR A 467 -9.83 -13.52 -3.16
C THR A 467 -8.74 -13.77 -4.20
N THR A 468 -8.51 -15.04 -4.55
CA THR A 468 -7.55 -15.35 -5.61
C THR A 468 -8.05 -14.98 -7.00
N THR A 469 -9.35 -15.07 -7.27
CA THR A 469 -9.95 -14.61 -8.53
C THR A 469 -9.82 -13.09 -8.66
N GLN A 470 -10.01 -12.34 -7.56
CA GLN A 470 -9.79 -10.89 -7.53
C GLN A 470 -8.32 -10.51 -7.75
N LEU A 471 -7.38 -11.24 -7.14
CA LEU A 471 -5.95 -11.01 -7.37
C LEU A 471 -5.53 -11.32 -8.81
N LYS A 472 -6.21 -12.27 -9.47
CA LYS A 472 -5.98 -12.61 -10.87
C LYS A 472 -6.45 -11.50 -11.80
N THR A 473 -7.66 -10.97 -11.60
CA THR A 473 -8.15 -9.81 -12.39
C THR A 473 -7.21 -8.61 -12.23
N HIS A 474 -6.77 -8.32 -11.01
CA HIS A 474 -5.82 -7.23 -10.77
C HIS A 474 -4.47 -7.45 -11.49
N ALA A 475 -3.98 -8.69 -11.57
CA ALA A 475 -2.75 -9.01 -12.28
C ALA A 475 -2.89 -8.85 -13.80
N GLU A 476 -4.05 -9.23 -14.35
CA GLU A 476 -4.40 -9.05 -15.77
C GLU A 476 -4.50 -7.55 -16.13
N ASP A 477 -5.17 -6.76 -15.29
CA ASP A 477 -5.27 -5.30 -15.46
C ASP A 477 -3.90 -4.63 -15.38
N SER A 478 -3.02 -5.12 -14.49
CA SER A 478 -1.64 -4.64 -14.35
C SER A 478 -0.77 -4.98 -15.56
N ALA A 479 -0.93 -6.17 -16.15
CA ALA A 479 -0.24 -6.56 -17.37
C ALA A 479 -0.70 -5.72 -18.57
N HIS A 480 -2.01 -5.48 -18.69
CA HIS A 480 -2.58 -4.63 -19.73
C HIS A 480 -2.11 -3.17 -19.64
N THR A 481 -1.93 -2.66 -18.41
CA THR A 481 -1.34 -1.33 -18.20
C THR A 481 0.13 -1.28 -18.61
N ALA A 482 0.88 -2.36 -18.37
CA ALA A 482 2.29 -2.42 -18.76
C ALA A 482 2.44 -2.45 -20.29
N GLU A 483 1.52 -3.07 -21.02
CA GLU A 483 1.45 -3.00 -22.49
C GLU A 483 1.16 -1.59 -23.01
N GLU A 484 0.26 -0.82 -22.37
CA GLU A 484 -0.02 0.56 -22.79
C GLU A 484 1.17 1.52 -22.55
N GLN A 485 2.07 1.17 -21.62
CA GLN A 485 3.24 1.99 -21.28
C GLN A 485 4.46 1.73 -22.18
N VAL A 486 4.53 0.56 -22.83
CA VAL A 486 5.57 0.17 -23.79
C VAL A 486 5.21 0.70 -25.18
#